data_AF-A0A938REU5-F1
#
_entry.id   AF-A0A938REU5-F1
#
_cell.length_a   1.000
_cell.length_b   1.000
_cell.length_c   1.000
_cell.angle_alpha   90.00
_cell.angle_beta   90.00
_cell.angle_gamma   90.00
#
_symmetry.space_group_name_H-M   'P 1'
#
loop_
_entity.id
_entity.type
_entity.pdbx_description
1 polymer ?
#
loop_
_entity_poly.entity_id
_entity_poly.type
_entity_poly.pdbx_seq_one_letter_code
_entity_poly.pdbx_strand_id
1 'polypeptide(L)' 'MAQYNLGQMYLLGQGIPPDRDLAVQWFDKAAKQGFEPAKKKLHSLGLNG' A
#
# COMPACT_ATOMS: atom_id res chain seq x y z
N MET A 1 8.23 -1.44 -6.42
CA MET A 1 7.15 -1.14 -7.39
C MET A 1 6.62 0.27 -7.15
N ALA A 2 6.31 1.02 -8.21
CA ALA A 2 5.73 2.37 -8.11
C ALA A 2 4.43 2.41 -7.30
N GLN A 3 3.58 1.39 -7.44
CA GLN A 3 2.33 1.28 -6.68
C GLN A 3 2.56 1.14 -5.17
N TYR A 4 3.59 0.40 -4.73
CA TYR A 4 3.95 0.33 -3.32
C TYR A 4 4.38 1.71 -2.78
N ASN A 5 5.17 2.46 -3.54
CA ASN A 5 5.58 3.81 -3.13
C ASN A 5 4.38 4.75 -3.03
N LEU A 6 3.46 4.67 -3.99
CA LEU A 6 2.23 5.46 -3.95
C LEU A 6 1.36 5.10 -2.74
N GLY A 7 1.22 3.81 -2.43
CA GLY A 7 0.57 3.35 -1.20
C GLY A 7 1.24 3.90 0.06
N GLN A 8 2.57 3.97 0.10
CA GLN A 8 3.28 4.59 1.22
C GLN A 8 3.08 6.10 1.31
N MET A 9 3.02 6.81 0.18
CA MET A 9 2.76 8.25 0.18
C MET A 9 1.36 8.56 0.72
N TYR A 10 0.35 7.79 0.33
CA TYR A 10 -1.01 7.89 0.89
C TYR A 10 -1.06 7.48 2.36
N LEU A 11 -0.27 6.50 2.79
CA LEU A 11 -0.24 6.09 4.20
C LEU A 11 0.44 7.12 5.10
N LEU A 12 1.50 7.77 4.61
CA LEU A 12 2.34 8.71 5.37
C LEU A 12 1.94 10.18 5.19
N GLY A 13 1.06 10.48 4.22
CA GLY A 13 0.69 11.85 3.88
C GLY A 13 1.84 12.66 3.28
N GLN A 14 2.74 12.04 2.52
CA GLN A 14 3.91 12.72 1.95
C GLN A 14 3.55 13.46 0.66
N GLY A 15 3.30 14.77 0.78
CA GLY A 15 2.97 15.64 -0.36
C GLY A 15 1.53 15.46 -0.88
N ILE A 16 0.75 14.57 -0.27
CA ILE A 16 -0.66 14.32 -0.52
C ILE A 16 -1.38 14.09 0.82
N PRO A 17 -2.67 14.42 0.92
CA PRO A 17 -3.45 14.10 2.10
C PRO A 17 -3.38 12.59 2.42
N PRO A 18 -3.17 12.21 3.68
CA PRO A 18 -3.13 10.81 4.06
C PRO A 18 -4.51 10.17 3.83
N ASP A 19 -4.50 9.02 3.16
CA ASP A 19 -5.70 8.22 2.88
C ASP A 19 -5.33 6.74 3.02
N ARG A 20 -5.79 6.14 4.12
CA ARG A 20 -5.47 4.76 4.45
C ARG A 20 -6.15 3.78 3.49
N ASP A 21 -7.38 4.05 3.06
CA ASP A 21 -8.11 3.17 2.14
C ASP A 21 -7.46 3.17 0.76
N LEU A 22 -7.05 4.34 0.27
CA LEU A 22 -6.35 4.45 -1.00
C LEU A 22 -4.95 3.82 -0.92
N ALA A 23 -4.24 3.97 0.20
CA ALA A 23 -2.98 3.29 0.44
C ALA A 23 -3.10 1.77 0.32
N VAL A 24 -4.14 1.20 0.94
CA VAL A 24 -4.45 -0.24 0.90
C VAL A 24 -4.74 -0.70 -0.52
N GLN A 25 -5.51 0.05 -1.30
CA GLN A 25 -5.77 -0.29 -2.71
C GLN A 25 -4.48 -0.33 -3.54
N TRP A 26 -3.55 0.58 -3.30
CA TRP A 26 -2.25 0.58 -4.00
C TRP A 26 -1.34 -0.57 -3.56
N PHE A 27 -1.36 -0.93 -2.28
CA PHE A 27 -0.66 -2.12 -1.80
C PHE A 27 -1.28 -3.41 -2.35
N ASP A 28 -2.60 -3.51 -2.44
CA ASP A 28 -3.31 -4.65 -3.02
C ASP A 28 -2.95 -4.85 -4.50
N LYS A 29 -2.94 -3.77 -5.30
CA LYS A 29 -2.48 -3.82 -6.70
C LYS A 29 -1.03 -4.31 -6.82
N ALA A 30 -0.15 -3.84 -5.94
CA ALA A 30 1.25 -4.25 -5.93
C ALA A 30 1.40 -5.72 -5.50
N ALA A 31 0.65 -6.16 -4.48
CA ALA A 31 0.61 -7.54 -4.01
C ALA A 31 0.13 -8.51 -5.10
N LYS A 32 -0.90 -8.12 -5.87
CA LYS A 32 -1.45 -8.89 -7.01
C LYS A 32 -0.45 -9.07 -8.15
N GLN A 33 0.52 -8.17 -8.30
CA GLN A 33 1.63 -8.32 -9.25
C GLN A 33 2.81 -9.12 -8.69
N GLY A 34 2.63 -9.79 -7.54
CA GLY A 34 3.67 -10.58 -6.91
C GLY A 34 4.68 -9.75 -6.10
N PHE A 35 4.35 -8.50 -5.75
CA PHE A 35 5.24 -7.70 -4.90
C PHE A 35 5.12 -8.09 -3.43
N GLU A 36 6.01 -8.97 -2.99
CA GLU A 36 6.07 -9.46 -1.62
C GLU A 36 6.11 -8.36 -0.54
N PRO A 37 6.83 -7.22 -0.73
CA PRO A 37 6.80 -6.15 0.27
C PRO A 37 5.40 -5.55 0.47
N ALA A 38 4.58 -5.49 -0.58
CA ALA A 38 3.21 -5.00 -0.45
C ALA A 38 2.32 -5.99 0.29
N LYS A 39 2.47 -7.30 0.04
CA LYS A 39 1.77 -8.35 0.81
C LYS A 39 2.11 -8.27 2.30
N LYS A 40 3.41 -8.18 2.63
CA LYS A 40 3.87 -7.99 4.01
C LYS A 40 3.28 -6.74 4.64
N LYS A 41 3.19 -5.65 3.87
CA LYS A 41 2.62 -4.40 4.35
C LYS A 41 1.12 -4.52 4.63
N LEU A 42 0.34 -5.14 3.75
CA LEU A 42 -1.09 -5.42 3.99
C LEU A 42 -1.28 -6.25 5.26
N HIS A 43 -0.51 -7.33 5.42
CA HIS A 43 -0.55 -8.16 6.61
C HIS A 43 -0.22 -7.36 7.88
N SER A 44 0.80 -6.49 7.84
CA SER A 44 1.14 -5.59 8.96
C SER A 44 0.06 -4.55 9.29
N LEU A 45 -0.80 -4.23 8.31
CA LEU A 45 -1.94 -3.32 8.50
C LEU A 45 -3.18 -4.04 9.06
N GLY A 46 -3.07 -5.33 9.37
CA GLY A 46 -4.17 -6.18 9.82
C GLY A 46 -5.13 -6.57 8.69
N LEU A 47 -4.68 -6.45 7.44
CA LEU A 47 -5.48 -6.72 6.25
C LEU A 47 -4.96 -7.99 5.60
N ASN A 48 -5.84 -8.99 5.50
CA ASN A 48 -5.58 -10.18 4.72
C ASN A 48 -5.94 -9.84 3.27
N GLY A 49 -4.92 -9.61 2.46
CA GLY A 49 -5.05 -9.58 1.00
C GLY A 49 -5.19 -10.98 0.44
#